data_AF-A0A925XXX3-F1
#
_entry.id   AF-A0A925XXX3-F1
#
_cell.length_a   1.000
_cell.length_b   1.000
_cell.length_c   1.000
_cell.angle_alpha   90.00
_cell.angle_beta   90.00
_cell.angle_gamma   90.00
#
_symmetry.space_group_name_H-M   'P 1'
#
loop_
_entity.id
_entity.type
_entity.pdbx_description
1 polymer ?
#
loop_
_entity_poly.entity_id
_entity_poly.type
_entity_poly.pdbx_seq_one_letter_code
_entity_poly.pdbx_strand_id
1 'polypeptide(L)' 'MDEPNAIADEAARVDDVRARIVVAAAGLIDSGGRDAATTRAVAAAAAVQAPTIYRLFGDKRGLLDA' A
#
# COMPACT_ATOMS: atom_id res chain seq x y z
N MET A 1 33.38 -4.15 10.71
CA MET A 1 32.54 -4.97 9.82
C MET A 1 31.13 -4.81 10.34
N ASP A 2 30.48 -3.73 9.93
CA ASP A 2 29.08 -3.49 10.26
C ASP A 2 28.24 -4.41 9.37
N GLU A 3 27.67 -5.45 9.97
CA GLU A 3 26.63 -6.25 9.34
C GLU A 3 25.50 -5.31 8.90
N PRO A 4 25.07 -5.32 7.63
CA PRO A 4 23.94 -4.52 7.18
C PRO A 4 22.69 -4.94 7.96
N ASN A 5 22.01 -3.95 8.54
CA ASN A 5 20.84 -4.13 9.38
C ASN A 5 19.63 -4.63 8.56
N ALA A 6 19.42 -5.94 8.50
CA ALA A 6 18.30 -6.59 7.81
C ALA A 6 16.90 -6.06 8.24
N ILE A 7 16.77 -5.50 9.44
CA ILE A 7 15.51 -4.91 9.93
C ILE A 7 15.23 -3.56 9.26
N ALA A 8 16.25 -2.73 9.04
CA ALA A 8 16.10 -1.46 8.35
C ALA A 8 15.71 -1.65 6.88
N ASP A 9 16.28 -2.66 6.21
CA ASP A 9 15.93 -2.98 4.83
C ASP A 9 14.48 -3.49 4.72
N GLU A 10 13.98 -4.24 5.72
CA GLU A 10 12.57 -4.65 5.74
C GLU A 10 11.63 -3.47 5.96
N ALA A 11 11.95 -2.58 6.88
CA ALA A 11 11.16 -1.37 7.12
C ALA A 11 11.10 -0.48 5.86
N ALA A 12 12.23 -0.28 5.18
CA ALA A 12 12.29 0.47 3.93
C ALA A 12 11.45 -0.20 2.82
N ARG A 13 11.53 -1.54 2.69
CA ARG A 13 10.68 -2.29 1.75
C ARG A 13 9.19 -2.14 2.09
N VAL A 14 8.84 -2.17 3.37
CA VAL A 14 7.47 -1.97 3.84
C VAL A 14 6.98 -0.57 3.49
N ASP A 15 7.80 0.45 3.68
CA ASP A 15 7.48 1.84 3.31
C ASP A 15 7.32 2.01 1.79
N ASP A 16 8.18 1.38 0.98
CA ASP A 16 8.05 1.38 -0.49
C ASP A 16 6.77 0.70 -0.96
N VAL A 17 6.34 -0.37 -0.28
CA VAL A 17 5.06 -1.03 -0.54
C VAL A 17 3.90 -0.12 -0.15
N ARG A 18 3.98 0.52 1.03
CA ARG A 18 2.95 1.45 1.53
C ARG A 18 2.77 2.62 0.57
N ALA A 19 3.86 3.23 0.12
CA ALA A 19 3.84 4.35 -0.84
C ALA A 19 3.17 3.96 -2.16
N ARG A 20 3.50 2.80 -2.74
CA ARG A 20 2.88 2.30 -3.97
C ARG A 20 1.37 2.08 -3.82
N ILE A 21 0.92 1.60 -2.66
CA ILE A 21 -0.49 1.41 -2.37
C ILE A 21 -1.25 2.75 -2.32
N VAL A 22 -0.69 3.77 -1.67
CA VAL A 22 -1.29 5.11 -1.62
C VAL A 22 -1.38 5.74 -3.01
N VAL A 23 -0.31 5.69 -3.80
CA VAL A 23 -0.31 6.23 -5.17
C VAL A 23 -1.34 5.52 -6.05
N ALA A 24 -1.43 4.19 -5.95
CA ALA A 24 -2.42 3.41 -6.68
C ALA A 24 -3.86 3.76 -6.28
N ALA A 25 -4.12 3.89 -4.97
CA ALA A 25 -5.43 4.29 -4.47
C ALA A 25 -5.82 5.70 -4.95
N ALA A 26 -4.90 6.67 -4.87
CA ALA A 26 -5.12 8.02 -5.36
C ALA A 26 -5.47 8.04 -6.86
N GLY A 27 -4.74 7.30 -7.70
CA GLY A 27 -5.02 7.23 -9.14
C GLY A 27 -6.37 6.60 -9.47
N LEU A 28 -6.81 5.60 -8.71
CA LEU A 28 -8.15 5.01 -8.88
C LEU A 28 -9.26 5.99 -8.47
N ILE A 29 -9.05 6.76 -7.39
CA ILE A 29 -10.00 7.78 -6.96
C ILE A 29 -10.09 8.91 -7.99
N ASP A 30 -8.97 9.37 -8.54
CA ASP A 30 -8.93 10.43 -9.54
C ASP A 30 -9.67 10.03 -10.83
N SER A 31 -9.50 8.78 -11.27
CA SER A 31 -10.10 8.27 -12.51
C SER A 31 -11.57 7.83 -12.40
N GLY A 32 -12.02 7.35 -11.24
CA GLY A 32 -13.35 6.73 -11.09
C GLY A 32 -14.05 7.00 -9.75
N GLY A 33 -13.53 7.92 -8.94
CA GLY A 33 -14.07 8.24 -7.63
C GLY A 33 -13.75 7.20 -6.55
N ARG A 34 -14.25 7.44 -5.32
CA ARG A 34 -13.97 6.60 -4.14
C ARG A 34 -14.39 5.13 -4.30
N ASP A 35 -15.40 4.86 -5.11
CA ASP A 35 -15.89 3.50 -5.35
C ASP A 35 -14.98 2.69 -6.29
N ALA A 36 -14.19 3.35 -7.14
CA ALA A 36 -13.20 2.69 -7.98
C ALA A 36 -12.00 2.17 -7.18
N ALA A 37 -11.66 2.84 -6.06
CA ALA A 37 -10.62 2.40 -5.13
C ALA A 37 -11.08 1.26 -4.21
N THR A 38 -11.54 0.16 -4.82
CA THR A 38 -11.80 -1.09 -4.10
C THR A 38 -10.49 -1.73 -3.67
N THR A 39 -10.50 -2.48 -2.56
CA THR A 39 -9.30 -3.20 -2.07
C THR A 39 -8.65 -4.06 -3.16
N ARG A 40 -9.46 -4.71 -4.01
CA ARG A 40 -8.97 -5.55 -5.11
C ARG A 40 -8.31 -4.71 -6.21
N ALA A 41 -8.92 -3.59 -6.60
CA ALA A 41 -8.36 -2.70 -7.61
C ALA A 41 -7.05 -2.07 -7.16
N VAL A 42 -7.00 -1.59 -5.90
CA VAL A 42 -5.78 -1.02 -5.30
C VAL A 42 -4.68 -2.08 -5.23
N ALA A 43 -5.00 -3.31 -4.79
CA ALA A 43 -4.02 -4.39 -4.72
C ALA A 43 -3.43 -4.72 -6.11
N ALA A 44 -4.28 -4.80 -7.13
CA ALA A 44 -3.84 -5.03 -8.51
C ALA A 44 -2.95 -3.88 -9.03
N ALA A 45 -3.38 -2.63 -8.84
CA ALA A 45 -2.66 -1.45 -9.31
C ALA A 45 -1.31 -1.24 -8.59
N ALA A 46 -1.21 -1.59 -7.31
CA ALA A 46 0.03 -1.52 -6.54
C ALA A 46 0.92 -2.78 -6.70
N ALA A 47 0.48 -3.78 -7.46
CA ALA A 47 1.15 -5.08 -7.62
C ALA A 47 1.41 -5.80 -6.29
N VAL A 48 0.41 -5.81 -5.40
CA VAL A 48 0.45 -6.47 -4.09
C VAL A 48 -0.72 -7.43 -3.91
N GLN A 49 -0.60 -8.32 -2.94
CA GLN A 49 -1.74 -9.13 -2.49
C GLN A 49 -2.65 -8.32 -1.56
N ALA A 50 -3.97 -8.53 -1.66
CA ALA A 50 -4.95 -7.85 -0.79
C ALA A 50 -4.67 -7.98 0.73
N PRO A 51 -4.21 -9.13 1.27
CA PRO A 51 -3.80 -9.25 2.68
C PRO A 51 -2.70 -8.29 3.12
N THR A 52 -1.87 -7.80 2.18
CA THR A 52 -0.81 -6.82 2.46
C THR A 52 -1.41 -5.45 2.80
N ILE A 53 -2.49 -5.06 2.12
CA ILE A 53 -3.20 -3.82 2.41
C ILE A 53 -3.74 -3.85 3.84
N TYR A 54 -4.34 -4.96 4.25
CA TYR A 54 -4.86 -5.11 5.61
C TYR A 54 -3.76 -5.09 6.68
N ARG A 55 -2.56 -5.63 6.41
CA ARG A 55 -1.43 -5.54 7.35
C ARG A 55 -0.90 -4.11 7.50
N LEU A 56 -0.85 -3.35 6.41
CA LEU A 56 -0.24 -2.01 6.39
C LEU A 56 -1.18 -0.89 6.82
N PHE A 57 -2.47 -1.04 6.52
CA PHE A 57 -3.47 0.01 6.74
C PHE A 57 -4.59 -0.42 7.70
N GLY A 58 -4.58 -1.68 8.17
CA GLY A 58 -5.60 -2.23 9.06
C GLY A 58 -6.90 -2.56 8.31
N ASP A 59 -7.59 -1.54 7.84
CA ASP A 59 -8.87 -1.66 7.13
C ASP A 59 -8.99 -0.67 5.94
N LYS A 60 -10.16 -0.64 5.30
CA LYS A 60 -10.43 0.26 4.16
C LYS A 60 -10.38 1.74 4.56
N ARG A 61 -10.73 2.08 5.81
CA ARG A 61 -10.71 3.48 6.29
C ARG A 61 -9.26 3.92 6.50
N GLY A 62 -8.44 3.10 7.15
CA GLY A 62 -7.01 3.37 7.31
C GLY A 62 -6.27 3.51 5.98
N LEU A 63 -6.74 2.87 4.91
CA LEU A 63 -6.22 3.08 3.55
C LEU A 63 -6.61 4.44 2.96
N LEU A 64 -7.82 4.94 3.24
CA LEU A 64 -8.33 6.19 2.67
C LEU A 64 -7.87 7.44 3.45
N ASP A 65 -7.42 7.28 4.68
CA ASP A 65 -6.93 8.36 5.55
C ASP A 65 -5.41 8.58 5.44
N ALA A 66 -4.68 7.66 4.79
CA ALA A 66 -3.22 7.70 4.64
C ALA A 66 -2.77 8.58 3.46
#